data_AF-B8AV96-F1
#
_entry.id   AF-B8AV96-F1
#
_cell.length_a   1.000
_cell.length_b   1.000
_cell.length_c   1.000
_cell.angle_alpha   90.00
_cell.angle_beta   90.00
_cell.angle_gamma   90.00
#
_symmetry.space_group_name_H-M   'P 1'
#
loop_
_entity.id
_entity.type
_entity.pdbx_description
1 polymer ?
#
loop_
_entity_poly.entity_id
_entity_poly.type
_entity_poly.pdbx_seq_one_letter_code
_entity_poly.pdbx_strand_id
1 'polypeptide(L)'
;MSDVFYDPDDMPAMADTLHGLWRDGDSDSDGGGTVGWAASEARDGVQDCIDVLREQGFEVVEVDRVTRPLLRDPEQAADFAVYRLFRRTTSPSIVSNPTPITTAGC
;
A
#
# COMPACT_ATOMS: atom_id res chain seq x y z
N MET A 1 -4.49 12.10 -1.50
CA MET A 1 -3.74 12.58 -0.32
C MET A 1 -2.45 13.23 -0.83
N SER A 2 -1.92 14.24 -0.15
CA SER A 2 -0.69 14.91 -0.55
C SER A 2 0.23 15.07 0.65
N ASP A 3 1.52 14.81 0.45
CA ASP A 3 2.62 15.00 1.40
C ASP A 3 2.43 14.26 2.73
N VAL A 4 1.94 13.02 2.64
CA VAL A 4 1.62 12.20 3.83
C VAL A 4 2.80 11.37 4.33
N PHE A 5 3.88 11.23 3.56
CA PHE A 5 5.04 10.41 3.93
C PHE A 5 6.13 11.27 4.58
N TYR A 6 5.82 11.85 5.74
CA TYR A 6 6.73 12.75 6.45
C TYR A 6 7.35 12.15 7.72
N ASP A 7 6.63 11.28 8.42
CA ASP A 7 7.07 10.66 9.68
C ASP A 7 6.63 9.18 9.73
N PRO A 8 7.56 8.21 9.77
CA PRO A 8 7.22 6.80 9.87
C PRO A 8 6.47 6.45 11.16
N ASP A 9 6.67 7.19 12.26
CA ASP A 9 6.03 6.92 13.55
C ASP A 9 4.52 7.24 13.53
N ASP A 10 4.07 8.11 12.62
CA ASP A 10 2.66 8.47 12.43
C ASP A 10 1.92 7.52 11.49
N MET A 11 2.65 6.73 10.69
CA MET A 11 2.07 5.85 9.67
C MET A 11 1.14 4.77 10.22
N PRO A 12 1.37 4.16 11.41
CA PRO A 12 0.44 3.19 11.98
C PRO A 12 -0.95 3.79 12.27
N ALA A 13 -1.01 5.00 12.84
CA ALA A 13 -2.28 5.67 13.12
C ALA A 13 -3.04 6.04 11.83
N MET A 14 -2.30 6.41 10.79
CA MET A 14 -2.89 6.62 9.46
C MET A 14 -3.43 5.29 8.90
N ALA A 15 -2.66 4.20 8.99
CA ALA A 15 -3.08 2.88 8.54
C ALA A 15 -4.39 2.42 9.21
N ASP A 16 -4.51 2.60 10.53
CA ASP A 16 -5.74 2.31 11.29
C ASP A 16 -6.94 3.08 10.75
N THR A 17 -6.74 4.37 10.46
CA THR A 17 -7.78 5.22 9.87
C THR A 17 -8.18 4.73 8.48
N LEU A 18 -7.20 4.37 7.64
CA LEU A 18 -7.46 3.87 6.30
C LEU A 18 -8.16 2.50 6.34
N HIS A 19 -7.80 1.59 7.25
CA HIS A 19 -8.49 0.32 7.45
C HIS A 19 -9.96 0.50 7.82
N GLY A 20 -10.27 1.46 8.69
CA GLY A 20 -11.65 1.75 9.07
C GLY A 20 -12.50 2.32 7.94
N LEU A 21 -11.88 2.98 6.95
CA LEU A 21 -12.58 3.66 5.85
C LEU A 21 -12.61 2.87 4.54
N TRP A 22 -11.56 2.10 4.25
CA TRP A 22 -11.35 1.49 2.94
C TRP A 22 -11.95 0.08 2.88
N ARG A 23 -12.75 -0.15 1.86
CA ARG A 23 -13.32 -1.47 1.59
C ARG A 23 -12.23 -2.42 1.13
N ASP A 24 -12.27 -3.63 1.69
CA ASP A 24 -11.53 -4.76 1.16
C ASP A 24 -12.04 -5.11 -0.24
N GLY A 25 -11.09 -5.41 -1.14
CA GLY A 25 -11.42 -6.01 -2.42
C GLY A 25 -11.59 -7.51 -2.22
N ASP A 26 -12.72 -7.93 -1.64
CA ASP A 26 -13.09 -9.35 -1.61
C ASP A 26 -13.54 -9.79 -3.00
N SER A 27 -13.04 -10.93 -3.45
CA SER A 27 -13.28 -11.48 -4.80
C SER A 27 -14.75 -11.81 -5.10
N ASP A 28 -15.62 -11.81 -4.08
CA ASP A 28 -17.03 -12.19 -4.20
C ASP A 28 -17.99 -11.01 -4.37
N SER A 29 -17.50 -9.77 -4.31
CA SER A 29 -18.30 -8.58 -4.60
C SER A 29 -17.75 -7.87 -5.85
N ASP A 30 -18.61 -7.66 -6.85
CA ASP A 30 -18.32 -6.91 -8.08
C ASP A 30 -17.85 -5.44 -7.87
N GLY A 31 -17.70 -5.01 -6.62
CA GLY A 31 -17.12 -3.72 -6.23
C GLY A 31 -15.67 -3.89 -5.80
N GLY A 32 -14.73 -3.57 -6.70
CA GLY A 32 -13.30 -3.54 -6.37
C GLY A 32 -12.99 -2.71 -5.12
N GLY A 33 -11.96 -3.15 -4.38
CA GLY A 33 -11.53 -2.50 -3.14
C GLY A 33 -11.14 -1.04 -3.32
N THR A 34 -11.11 -0.29 -2.21
CA THR A 34 -10.75 1.14 -2.27
C THR A 34 -9.29 1.32 -2.67
N VAL A 35 -9.06 2.18 -3.67
CA VAL A 35 -7.73 2.60 -4.12
C VAL A 35 -7.51 4.06 -3.76
N GLY A 36 -6.54 4.33 -2.92
CA GLY A 36 -6.06 5.68 -2.64
C GLY A 36 -4.91 6.10 -3.54
N TRP A 37 -4.78 7.41 -3.72
CA TRP A 37 -3.65 8.04 -4.40
C TRP A 37 -2.97 9.02 -3.45
N ALA A 38 -1.65 8.94 -3.36
CA ALA A 38 -0.82 9.87 -2.60
C ALA A 38 0.21 10.51 -3.53
N ALA A 39 0.50 11.79 -3.33
CA ALA A 39 1.62 12.46 -3.99
C ALA A 39 2.54 13.04 -2.92
N SER A 40 3.85 12.86 -3.03
CA SER A 40 4.83 13.31 -2.02
C SER A 40 6.12 13.76 -2.68
N GLU A 41 6.83 14.70 -2.06
CA GLU A 41 8.23 14.95 -2.39
C GLU A 41 9.04 13.69 -2.06
N ALA A 42 9.88 13.22 -2.99
CA ALA A 42 10.72 12.04 -2.81
C ALA A 42 11.95 12.42 -1.98
N ARG A 43 11.86 12.18 -0.67
CA ARG A 43 12.94 12.37 0.31
C ARG A 43 13.41 11.02 0.84
N ASP A 44 14.60 10.98 1.43
CA ASP A 44 15.20 9.73 1.94
C ASP A 44 14.30 8.97 2.94
N GLY A 45 13.51 9.68 3.77
CA GLY A 45 12.60 9.07 4.75
C GLY A 45 11.24 8.58 4.22
N VAL A 46 10.93 8.83 2.94
CA VAL A 46 9.65 8.38 2.34
C VAL A 46 9.58 6.86 2.30
N GLN A 47 10.71 6.18 2.07
CA GLN A 47 10.74 4.74 1.97
C GLN A 47 10.38 4.07 3.30
N ASP A 48 10.86 4.60 4.43
CA ASP A 48 10.52 4.10 5.76
C ASP A 48 9.01 4.19 6.03
N CYS A 49 8.37 5.30 5.62
CA CYS A 49 6.92 5.45 5.74
C CYS A 49 6.17 4.41 4.90
N ILE A 50 6.64 4.15 3.67
CA ILE A 50 6.06 3.15 2.78
C ILE A 50 6.20 1.75 3.38
N ASP A 51 7.34 1.44 3.98
CA ASP A 51 7.59 0.12 4.55
C ASP A 51 6.73 -0.13 5.79
N VAL A 52 6.51 0.88 6.65
CA VAL A 52 5.53 0.76 7.75
C VAL A 52 4.12 0.48 7.20
N LEU A 53 3.65 1.22 6.18
CA LEU A 53 2.33 0.94 5.60
C LEU A 53 2.23 -0.46 4.99
N ARG A 54 3.33 -0.96 4.42
CA ARG A 54 3.42 -2.32 3.90
C ARG A 54 3.32 -3.37 5.01
N GLU A 55 3.93 -3.12 6.16
CA GLU A 55 3.81 -3.97 7.34
C GLU A 55 2.39 -3.96 7.90
N GLN A 56 1.69 -2.81 7.83
CA GLN A 56 0.27 -2.68 8.16
C GLN A 56 -0.67 -3.29 7.10
N GLY A 57 -0.17 -4.00 6.10
CA GLY A 57 -1.01 -4.75 5.15
C GLY A 57 -1.52 -3.93 3.94
N PHE A 58 -0.92 -2.77 3.67
CA PHE A 58 -1.14 -2.06 2.42
C PHE A 58 -0.15 -2.49 1.33
N GLU A 59 -0.59 -2.40 0.09
CA GLU A 59 0.28 -2.34 -1.07
C GLU A 59 0.42 -0.89 -1.50
N VAL A 60 1.67 -0.47 -1.70
CA VAL A 60 2.02 0.90 -2.10
C VAL A 60 2.95 0.80 -3.30
N VAL A 61 2.48 1.36 -4.42
CA VAL A 61 3.15 1.30 -5.73
C VAL A 61 3.43 2.71 -6.20
N GLU A 62 4.69 3.04 -6.47
CA GLU A 62 5.04 4.28 -7.18
C GLU A 62 4.60 4.15 -8.64
N VAL A 63 3.77 5.10 -9.10
CA VAL A 63 3.17 5.12 -10.44
C VAL A 63 3.91 6.08 -11.36
N ASP A 64 4.32 7.23 -10.83
CA ASP A 64 4.98 8.28 -11.60
C ASP A 64 5.96 9.06 -10.71
N ARG A 65 7.00 9.62 -11.32
CA ARG A 65 7.98 10.49 -10.67
C ARG A 65 8.40 11.61 -11.61
N VAL A 66 8.31 12.84 -11.12
CA VAL A 66 8.62 14.04 -11.90
C VAL A 66 9.53 14.98 -11.11
N THR A 67 10.60 15.46 -11.75
CA THR A 67 11.43 16.54 -11.23
C THR A 67 10.80 17.89 -11.61
N ARG A 68 10.57 18.77 -10.63
CA ARG A 68 9.95 20.08 -10.85
C ARG A 68 10.68 21.17 -10.07
N PRO A 69 10.79 22.40 -10.62
CA PRO A 69 11.28 23.55 -9.86
C PRO A 69 10.39 23.79 -8.63
N LEU A 70 11.01 24.17 -7.51
CA LEU A 70 10.29 24.51 -6.30
C LEU A 70 9.58 25.86 -6.46
N LEU A 71 8.34 25.94 -5.97
CA LEU A 71 7.58 27.19 -6.01
C LEU A 71 8.22 28.28 -5.14
N ARG A 72 8.90 27.89 -4.06
CA ARG A 72 9.58 28.81 -3.14
C ARG A 72 10.89 29.35 -3.70
N ASP A 73 11.54 28.58 -4.59
CA ASP A 73 12.83 28.92 -5.18
C ASP A 73 12.95 28.22 -6.55
N PRO A 74 12.76 28.95 -7.66
CA PRO A 74 12.81 28.38 -9.00
C PRO A 74 14.20 27.87 -9.42
N GLU A 75 15.26 28.26 -8.72
CA GLU A 75 16.61 27.75 -8.97
C GLU A 75 16.84 26.36 -8.34
N GLN A 76 15.95 25.97 -7.43
CA GLN A 76 15.95 24.64 -6.82
C GLN A 76 14.90 23.76 -7.50
N ALA A 77 15.22 22.48 -7.66
CA ALA A 77 14.29 21.46 -8.12
C ALA A 77 14.20 20.32 -7.10
N ALA A 78 13.03 19.69 -7.04
CA ALA A 78 12.80 18.49 -6.23
C ALA A 78 12.05 17.44 -7.04
N ASP A 79 12.21 16.19 -6.62
CA ASP A 79 11.48 15.06 -7.18
C ASP A 79 10.16 14.89 -6.43
N PHE A 80 9.08 14.72 -7.19
CA PHE A 80 7.75 14.44 -6.67
C PHE A 80 7.27 13.13 -7.25
N ALA A 81 6.83 12.23 -6.38
CA ALA A 81 6.34 10.90 -6.76
C ALA A 81 4.85 10.75 -6.45
N VAL A 82 4.15 10.03 -7.31
CA VAL A 82 2.75 9.66 -7.15
C VAL A 82 2.68 8.18 -6.84
N TYR A 83 1.94 7.84 -5.79
CA TYR A 83 1.79 6.50 -5.28
C TYR A 83 0.32 6.08 -5.33
N ARG A 84 0.10 4.82 -5.69
CA ARG A 84 -1.17 4.13 -5.56
C ARG A 84 -1.11 3.25 -4.32
N LEU A 85 -2.14 3.34 -3.49
CA LEU A 85 -2.28 2.61 -2.23
C LEU A 85 -3.57 1.79 -2.23
N PHE A 86 -3.51 0.55 -1.80
CA PHE A 86 -4.70 -0.30 -1.63
C PHE A 86 -4.42 -1.38 -0.58
N ARG A 87 -5.47 -1.90 0.05
CA ARG A 87 -5.34 -3.00 1.02
C ARG A 87 -4.93 -4.27 0.29
N ARG A 88 -3.97 -5.03 0.83
CA ARG A 88 -3.62 -6.34 0.26
C ARG A 88 -4.77 -7.30 0.50
N THR A 89 -5.35 -7.82 -0.58
CA THR A 89 -6.23 -8.98 -0.48
C THR A 89 -5.38 -10.16 -0.05
N THR A 90 -5.54 -10.61 1.20
CA THR A 90 -4.95 -11.87 1.61
C THR A 90 -5.79 -12.96 0.96
N SER A 91 -5.40 -13.45 -0.21
CA SER A 91 -5.97 -14.68 -0.72
C SER A 91 -5.79 -15.75 0.36
N PRO A 92 -6.86 -16.39 0.86
CA PRO A 92 -6.68 -17.47 1.82
C PRO A 92 -5.82 -18.51 1.14
N SER A 93 -4.63 -18.74 1.70
CA SER A 93 -3.75 -19.80 1.24
C SER A 93 -4.57 -21.08 1.32
N ILE A 94 -4.90 -21.69 0.17
CA ILE A 94 -5.47 -23.03 0.15
C ILE A 94 -4.42 -23.92 0.82
N VAL A 95 -4.62 -24.22 2.09
CA VAL A 95 -3.95 -25.32 2.75
C VAL A 95 -4.53 -26.57 2.10
N SER A 96 -3.86 -27.03 1.04
CA SER A 96 -4.09 -28.34 0.46
C SER A 96 -3.78 -29.37 1.54
N ASN A 97 -4.81 -29.79 2.27
CA ASN A 97 -4.72 -30.93 3.18
C ASN A 97 -4.74 -32.19 2.29
N PRO A 98 -3.67 -32.99 2.20
CA PRO A 98 -3.74 -34.24 1.45
C PRO A 98 -4.61 -35.23 2.24
N THR A 99 -5.79 -35.55 1.71
CA THR A 99 -6.64 -36.62 2.21
C THR A 99 -5.84 -37.93 2.25
N PRO A 100 -5.80 -38.68 3.37
CA PRO A 100 -5.11 -39.97 3.40
C PRO A 100 -5.90 -40.99 2.56
N ILE A 101 -5.30 -41.43 1.47
CA ILE A 101 -5.75 -42.58 0.68
C ILE A 101 -5.65 -43.83 1.56
N THR A 102 -6.79 -44.35 2.01
CA THR A 102 -6.86 -45.66 2.66
C THR A 102 -6.80 -46.74 1.57
N THR A 103 -5.63 -47.36 1.43
CA THR A 103 -5.47 -48.61 0.68
C THR A 103 -6.15 -49.74 1.46
N ALA A 104 -7.35 -50.13 1.02
CA ALA A 104 -7.95 -51.41 1.43
C ALA A 104 -7.27 -52.53 0.63
N GLY A 105 -6.53 -53.39 1.33
CA GLY A 105 -6.08 -54.68 0.80
C GLY A 105 -7.16 -55.74 0.99
N CYS A 106 -7.40 -56.53 -0.04
CA CYS A 106 -7.56 -57.99 -0.08
C CYS A 106 -8.11 -58.40 -1.46
#